data_AF-A0A8H6GHB0-F1
#
_entry.id   AF-A0A8H6GHB0-F1
#
_cell.length_a   1.000
_cell.length_b   1.000
_cell.length_c   1.000
_cell.angle_alpha   90.00
_cell.angle_beta   90.00
_cell.angle_gamma   90.00
#
_symmetry.space_group_name_H-M   'P 1'
#
loop_
_entity.id
_entity.type
_entity.pdbx_description
1 polymer ?
#
loop_
_entity_poly.entity_id
_entity_poly.type
_entity_poly.pdbx_seq_one_letter_code
_entity_poly.pdbx_strand_id
1 'polypeptide(L)'
;MQNIQLLGTLLMSVGQQYGVILESIDKEAKASMEKNEMKRLQFSEVGVEYSAEAPSYNLELDPAAWADLAKKAVKAEVYGNGREEECLWSVLNYLEKRHTHCIEPHFLRNVLDVLIIGIGTAGLSAALALGRAQRSAIVFDGAEHRNNLHGIASQATSKSIQDETIAEIKAKFKTIMLSHATAASIREKGMTFEVEDVSGRRWKGRKVILAMSSRDVLPDIPGYEEAWGKHIFDVSQCLDVSNKATSHAAVLITSDSSSSIEAAVLSAHLARQFSPDITFLTNGLFHVEHHPQIIATKNCGFKLDNRPIRSLQRLETLVAIQFADGAESVYGLISHKPRKVLGGPFSEQLDLEMTSEGRILVENEFQETSTRGVYAVGDSASFLKEGSAGASAGWLAGVGANLQIAEDDMSM
;
A
#
# COMPACT_ATOMS: atom_id res chain seq x y z
N MET A 1 23.56 -7.54 13.68
CA MET A 1 22.70 -8.23 14.66
C MET A 1 23.48 -8.86 15.81
N GLN A 2 24.56 -9.61 15.56
CA GLN A 2 25.38 -10.24 16.62
C GLN A 2 25.88 -9.27 17.70
N ASN A 3 26.31 -8.05 17.34
CA ASN A 3 26.83 -7.07 18.31
C ASN A 3 25.76 -6.49 19.26
N ILE A 4 24.49 -6.43 18.85
CA ILE A 4 23.39 -5.87 19.65
C ILE A 4 22.85 -6.92 20.64
N GLN A 5 22.79 -8.19 20.22
CA GLN A 5 22.47 -9.30 21.12
C GLN A 5 23.54 -9.46 22.19
N LEU A 6 24.83 -9.35 21.84
CA LEU A 6 25.92 -9.40 22.81
C LEU A 6 25.80 -8.29 23.86
N LEU A 7 25.49 -7.06 23.43
CA LEU A 7 25.32 -5.91 24.32
C LEU A 7 24.08 -6.05 25.23
N GLY A 8 22.96 -6.54 24.70
CA GLY A 8 21.74 -6.80 25.47
C GLY A 8 21.93 -7.92 26.51
N THR A 9 22.62 -9.00 26.14
CA THR A 9 22.97 -10.08 27.07
C THR A 9 23.95 -9.58 28.14
N LEU A 10 24.89 -8.70 27.79
CA LEU A 10 25.83 -8.10 28.72
C LEU A 10 25.12 -7.18 29.73
N LEU A 11 24.18 -6.34 29.26
CA LEU A 11 23.38 -5.46 30.13
C LEU A 11 22.43 -6.23 31.05
N MET A 12 21.79 -7.30 30.55
CA MET A 12 20.96 -8.19 31.38
C MET A 12 21.80 -8.96 32.40
N SER A 13 22.98 -9.45 32.01
CA SER A 13 23.90 -10.11 32.93
C SER A 13 24.39 -9.16 34.02
N VAL A 14 24.67 -7.90 33.67
CA VAL A 14 25.08 -6.86 34.62
C VAL A 14 23.93 -6.52 35.56
N GLY A 15 22.70 -6.31 35.06
CA GLY A 15 21.52 -6.07 35.89
C GLY A 15 21.17 -7.24 36.82
N GLN A 16 21.30 -8.48 36.33
CA GLN A 16 21.09 -9.69 37.12
C GLN A 16 22.17 -9.86 38.19
N GLN A 17 23.44 -9.55 37.88
CA GLN A 17 24.52 -9.54 38.87
C GLN A 17 24.31 -8.46 39.94
N TYR A 18 23.81 -7.28 39.60
CA TYR A 18 23.47 -6.25 40.60
C TYR A 18 22.36 -6.70 41.55
N GLY A 19 21.31 -7.34 41.05
CA GLY A 19 20.25 -7.92 41.89
C GLY A 19 20.81 -8.95 42.88
N VAL A 20 21.64 -9.88 42.39
CA VAL A 20 22.29 -10.90 43.21
C VAL A 20 23.23 -10.29 44.27
N ILE A 21 23.97 -9.23 43.92
CA ILE A 21 24.85 -8.53 44.87
C ILE A 21 24.03 -7.84 45.97
N LEU A 22 22.92 -7.18 45.62
CA LEU A 22 22.05 -6.52 46.60
C LEU A 22 21.39 -7.53 47.56
N GLU A 23 20.90 -8.65 47.02
CA GLU A 23 20.34 -9.75 47.82
C GLU A 23 21.40 -10.40 48.72
N SER A 24 22.63 -10.57 48.23
CA SER A 24 23.75 -11.08 49.02
C SER A 24 24.13 -10.13 50.16
N ILE A 25 24.12 -8.82 49.93
CA ILE A 25 24.36 -7.80 50.97
C ILE A 25 23.29 -7.90 52.06
N ASP A 26 22.01 -8.04 51.68
CA ASP A 26 20.91 -8.17 52.64
C ASP A 26 20.97 -9.47 53.43
N LYS A 27 21.30 -10.58 52.76
CA LYS A 27 21.46 -11.89 53.39
C LYS A 27 22.62 -11.89 54.39
N GLU A 28 23.74 -11.29 54.01
CA GLU A 28 24.93 -11.18 54.85
C GLU A 28 24.72 -10.26 56.05
N ALA A 29 24.00 -9.15 55.86
CA ALA A 29 23.62 -8.24 56.93
C ALA A 29 22.70 -8.94 57.95
N LYS A 30 21.68 -9.67 57.49
CA LYS A 30 20.79 -10.46 58.36
C LYS A 30 21.56 -11.54 59.13
N ALA A 31 22.41 -12.31 58.44
CA ALA A 31 23.23 -13.34 59.09
C ALA A 31 24.17 -12.78 60.16
N SER A 32 24.67 -11.55 59.98
CA SER A 32 25.55 -10.89 60.94
C SER A 32 24.80 -10.28 62.11
N MET A 33 23.58 -9.78 61.89
CA MET A 33 22.68 -9.38 62.99
C MET A 33 22.31 -10.56 63.87
N GLU A 34 21.99 -11.72 63.27
CA GLU A 34 21.64 -12.95 64.01
C GLU A 34 22.82 -13.46 64.87
N LYS A 35 24.06 -13.21 64.44
CA LYS A 35 25.28 -13.59 65.15
C LYS A 35 25.84 -12.50 66.07
N ASN A 36 25.22 -11.31 66.09
CA ASN A 36 25.68 -10.14 66.82
C ASN A 36 27.12 -9.72 66.44
N GLU A 37 27.47 -9.86 65.15
CA GLU A 37 28.79 -9.57 64.58
C GLU A 37 28.82 -8.19 63.90
N MET A 38 29.81 -7.36 64.25
CA MET A 38 30.05 -6.09 63.58
C MET A 38 30.74 -6.30 62.22
N LYS A 39 30.42 -5.45 61.24
CA LYS A 39 31.04 -5.51 59.91
C LYS A 39 32.19 -4.51 59.80
N ARG A 40 33.37 -4.99 59.38
CA ARG A 40 34.55 -4.16 59.14
C ARG A 40 34.70 -3.88 57.65
N LEU A 41 34.79 -2.61 57.28
CA LEU A 41 35.18 -2.16 55.94
C LEU A 41 36.62 -1.64 56.00
N GLN A 42 37.46 -2.15 55.12
CA GLN A 42 38.87 -1.75 55.03
C GLN A 42 39.06 -1.00 53.71
N PHE A 43 39.51 0.25 53.80
CA PHE A 43 39.82 1.09 52.65
C PHE A 43 41.34 1.13 52.44
N SER A 44 41.81 0.78 51.24
CA SER A 44 43.19 1.00 50.80
C SER A 44 43.23 2.15 49.78
N GLU A 45 44.37 2.85 49.67
CA GLU A 45 44.53 3.89 48.64
C GLU A 45 44.32 3.31 47.23
N VAL A 46 43.59 4.07 46.40
CA VAL A 46 43.20 3.68 45.04
C VAL A 46 44.45 3.57 44.16
N GLY A 47 44.71 2.38 43.61
CA GLY A 47 45.77 2.15 42.61
C GLY A 47 47.02 1.40 43.08
N VAL A 48 47.04 0.87 44.30
CA VAL A 48 48.14 0.03 44.81
C VAL A 48 47.71 -1.44 44.81
N GLU A 49 48.49 -2.34 44.20
CA GLU A 49 48.29 -3.78 44.30
C GLU A 49 48.32 -4.21 45.78
N TYR A 50 47.40 -5.09 46.17
CA TYR A 50 47.19 -5.54 47.54
C TYR A 50 48.51 -5.93 48.22
N SER A 51 49.00 -5.09 49.14
CA SER A 51 50.12 -5.38 50.03
C SER A 51 49.62 -5.33 51.47
N ALA A 52 50.00 -6.32 52.28
CA ALA A 52 49.60 -6.45 53.68
C ALA A 52 50.08 -5.30 54.58
N GLU A 53 50.93 -4.40 54.07
CA GLU A 53 51.56 -3.30 54.80
C GLU A 53 50.98 -1.91 54.46
N ALA A 54 49.96 -1.80 53.61
CA ALA A 54 49.35 -0.52 53.26
C ALA A 54 48.54 0.08 54.44
N PRO A 55 48.63 1.39 54.74
CA PRO A 55 47.85 2.03 55.79
C PRO A 55 46.36 1.94 55.43
N SER A 56 45.64 1.08 56.16
CA SER A 56 44.23 0.84 55.89
C SER A 56 43.36 1.53 56.92
N TYR A 57 42.37 2.30 56.45
CA TYR A 57 41.33 2.83 57.33
C TYR A 57 40.29 1.75 57.57
N ASN A 58 40.13 1.36 58.85
CA ASN A 58 39.14 0.36 59.27
C ASN A 58 37.91 1.08 59.83
N LEU A 59 36.77 0.89 59.18
CA LEU A 59 35.48 1.38 59.63
C LEU A 59 34.65 0.20 60.13
N GLU A 60 34.34 0.17 61.43
CA GLU A 60 33.43 -0.80 62.03
C GLU A 60 32.02 -0.22 62.02
N LEU A 61 31.11 -0.93 61.36
CA LEU A 61 29.72 -0.53 61.19
C LEU A 61 28.81 -1.62 61.75
N ASP A 62 27.68 -1.20 62.31
CA ASP A 62 26.60 -2.14 62.54
C ASP A 62 26.11 -2.70 61.19
N PRO A 63 25.57 -3.94 61.15
CA PRO A 63 25.20 -4.58 59.90
C PRO A 63 24.19 -3.79 59.05
N ALA A 64 23.32 -2.96 59.66
CA ALA A 64 22.36 -2.15 58.92
C ALA A 64 23.05 -0.95 58.24
N ALA A 65 23.91 -0.24 58.96
CA ALA A 65 24.72 0.86 58.41
C ALA A 65 25.69 0.36 57.32
N TRP A 66 26.28 -0.82 57.50
CA TRP A 66 27.12 -1.46 56.48
C TRP A 66 26.33 -1.77 55.20
N ALA A 67 25.14 -2.36 55.34
CA ALA A 67 24.29 -2.68 54.20
C ALA A 67 23.84 -1.42 53.45
N ASP A 68 23.48 -0.36 54.17
CA ASP A 68 23.09 0.93 53.56
C ASP A 68 24.27 1.56 52.80
N LEU A 69 25.47 1.54 53.37
CA LEU A 69 26.67 2.08 52.74
C LEU A 69 27.09 1.26 51.51
N ALA A 70 27.05 -0.07 51.58
CA ALA A 70 27.30 -0.96 50.45
C ALA A 70 26.29 -0.76 49.31
N LYS A 71 25.00 -0.63 49.65
CA LYS A 71 23.95 -0.32 48.66
C LYS A 71 24.14 1.05 48.03
N LYS A 72 24.59 2.06 48.78
CA LYS A 72 24.94 3.38 48.27
C LYS A 72 26.14 3.34 47.33
N ALA A 73 27.18 2.57 47.64
CA ALA A 73 28.33 2.37 46.76
C ALA A 73 27.92 1.69 45.44
N VAL A 74 27.11 0.63 45.51
CA VAL A 74 26.57 -0.03 44.31
C VAL A 74 25.70 0.91 43.48
N LYS A 75 24.85 1.72 44.13
CA LYS A 75 24.05 2.74 43.43
C LYS A 75 24.91 3.83 42.80
N ALA A 76 25.98 4.26 43.46
CA ALA A 76 26.91 5.25 42.91
C ALA A 76 27.60 4.75 41.63
N GLU A 77 27.92 3.45 41.55
CA GLU A 77 28.50 2.84 40.35
C GLU A 77 27.49 2.78 39.18
N VAL A 78 26.22 2.50 39.48
CA VAL A 78 25.15 2.36 38.47
C VAL A 78 24.62 3.71 37.99
N TYR A 79 24.39 4.64 38.92
CA TYR A 79 23.75 5.94 38.67
C TYR A 79 24.74 7.10 38.56
N GLY A 80 26.01 6.90 38.93
CA GLY A 80 27.06 7.91 38.91
C GLY A 80 27.02 8.86 40.11
N ASN A 81 28.16 9.51 40.38
CA ASN A 81 28.31 10.54 41.42
C ASN A 81 27.97 11.96 40.90
N GLY A 82 26.81 12.13 40.26
CA GLY A 82 26.34 13.44 39.78
C GLY A 82 27.03 13.99 38.54
N ARG A 83 27.95 13.23 37.92
CA ARG A 83 28.41 13.47 36.54
C ARG A 83 27.58 12.60 35.62
N GLU A 84 26.56 13.19 35.00
CA GLU A 84 25.58 12.49 34.16
C GLU A 84 26.16 11.84 32.90
N GLU A 85 27.45 12.00 32.59
CA GLU A 85 28.05 11.53 31.33
C GLU A 85 28.83 10.22 31.45
N GLU A 86 29.08 9.71 32.66
CA GLU A 86 29.99 8.57 32.92
C GLU A 86 29.33 7.42 33.70
N CYS A 87 28.00 7.29 33.68
CA CYS A 87 27.29 6.21 34.38
C CYS A 87 26.50 5.28 33.45
N LEU A 88 26.31 4.02 33.89
CA LEU A 88 25.55 3.01 33.17
C LEU A 88 24.13 3.51 32.82
N TRP A 89 23.50 4.24 33.74
CA TRP A 89 22.18 4.83 33.53
C TRP A 89 22.15 5.90 32.43
N SER A 90 23.22 6.68 32.27
CA SER A 90 23.34 7.65 31.17
C SER A 90 23.48 6.97 29.82
N VAL A 91 24.26 5.89 29.75
CA VAL A 91 24.36 5.06 28.55
C VAL A 91 22.98 4.45 28.21
N LEU A 92 22.23 3.97 29.21
CA LEU A 92 20.87 3.47 29.02
C LEU A 92 19.91 4.57 28.54
N ASN A 93 19.90 5.75 29.17
CA ASN A 93 19.09 6.89 28.74
C ASN A 93 19.49 7.41 27.35
N TYR A 94 20.77 7.37 26.99
CA TYR A 94 21.27 7.71 25.65
C TYR A 94 20.80 6.69 24.61
N LEU A 95 20.82 5.39 24.95
CA LEU A 95 20.26 4.32 24.12
C LEU A 95 18.74 4.44 23.99
N GLU A 96 18.03 4.78 25.06
CA GLU A 96 16.57 4.98 25.10
C GLU A 96 16.13 6.25 24.34
N LYS A 97 16.91 7.34 24.41
CA LYS A 97 16.74 8.54 23.56
C LYS A 97 16.99 8.26 22.08
N ARG A 98 17.86 7.29 21.74
CA ARG A 98 17.98 6.79 20.36
C ARG A 98 16.85 5.82 19.99
N HIS A 99 16.31 5.06 20.94
CA HIS A 99 15.17 4.16 20.74
C HIS A 99 13.84 4.91 20.57
N THR A 100 13.65 6.05 21.22
CA THR A 100 12.47 6.93 21.06
C THR A 100 12.42 7.66 19.71
N HIS A 101 13.45 7.50 18.86
CA HIS A 101 13.41 7.85 17.43
C HIS A 101 13.35 6.63 16.49
N CYS A 102 13.11 5.43 17.02
CA CYS A 102 12.94 4.20 16.27
C CYS A 102 11.75 3.40 16.81
N ILE A 103 10.59 3.69 16.21
CA ILE A 103 9.39 2.85 16.03
C ILE A 103 9.42 1.46 16.73
N GLU A 104 8.51 1.24 17.68
CA GLU A 104 8.10 -0.08 18.20
C GLU A 104 6.57 -0.15 18.25
N PRO A 105 5.89 -1.32 18.17
CA PRO A 105 6.37 -2.68 17.85
C PRO A 105 5.44 -3.43 16.86
N HIS A 106 5.87 -3.71 15.63
CA HIS A 106 5.39 -4.87 14.81
C HIS A 106 6.51 -5.42 13.89
N PHE A 107 7.76 -5.09 14.19
CA PHE A 107 8.91 -5.40 13.33
C PHE A 107 9.39 -6.84 13.51
N LEU A 108 9.01 -7.72 12.58
CA LEU A 108 10.05 -8.56 11.98
C LEU A 108 11.05 -7.57 11.37
N ARG A 109 12.27 -7.46 11.93
CA ARG A 109 13.27 -6.38 11.71
C ARG A 109 13.59 -5.97 10.25
N ASN A 110 13.04 -6.64 9.23
CA ASN A 110 13.19 -6.34 7.80
C ASN A 110 11.90 -6.57 6.98
N VAL A 111 10.70 -6.52 7.59
CA VAL A 111 9.41 -6.75 6.93
C VAL A 111 8.43 -5.65 7.33
N LEU A 112 7.80 -5.03 6.35
CA LEU A 112 6.73 -4.05 6.54
C LEU A 112 5.40 -4.75 6.80
N ASP A 113 4.42 -4.03 7.33
CA ASP A 113 3.07 -4.58 7.43
C ASP A 113 2.44 -4.72 6.03
N VAL A 114 2.54 -3.68 5.20
CA VAL A 114 1.86 -3.66 3.89
C VAL A 114 2.74 -3.08 2.77
N LEU A 115 2.73 -3.74 1.61
CA LEU A 115 3.28 -3.19 0.35
C LEU A 115 2.13 -2.70 -0.53
N ILE A 116 2.13 -1.43 -0.93
CA ILE A 116 1.08 -0.83 -1.75
C ILE A 116 1.66 -0.52 -3.14
N ILE A 117 1.19 -1.22 -4.17
CA ILE A 117 1.65 -1.05 -5.55
C ILE A 117 0.71 -0.07 -6.26
N GLY A 118 1.13 1.19 -6.38
CA GLY A 118 0.36 2.27 -7.02
C GLY A 118 0.11 3.45 -6.09
N ILE A 119 0.41 4.67 -6.57
CA ILE A 119 0.24 5.94 -5.83
C ILE A 119 -1.05 6.69 -6.23
N GLY A 120 -1.94 6.06 -7.00
CA GLY A 120 -3.24 6.65 -7.32
C GLY A 120 -4.12 6.83 -6.08
N THR A 121 -5.31 7.41 -6.28
CA THR A 121 -6.27 7.70 -5.18
C THR A 121 -6.55 6.49 -4.29
N ALA A 122 -6.69 5.30 -4.88
CA ALA A 122 -6.93 4.07 -4.12
C ALA A 122 -5.74 3.70 -3.22
N GLY A 123 -4.51 3.75 -3.76
CA GLY A 123 -3.29 3.43 -2.99
C GLY A 123 -3.01 4.44 -1.88
N LEU A 124 -3.21 5.73 -2.15
CA LEU A 124 -3.07 6.79 -1.13
C LEU A 124 -4.13 6.67 -0.03
N SER A 125 -5.37 6.33 -0.38
CA SER A 125 -6.44 6.09 0.62
C SER A 125 -6.13 4.89 1.51
N ALA A 126 -5.62 3.79 0.93
CA ALA A 126 -5.13 2.65 1.70
C ALA A 126 -3.99 3.03 2.66
N ALA A 127 -3.04 3.82 2.17
CA ALA A 127 -1.93 4.32 2.97
C ALA A 127 -2.39 5.21 4.13
N LEU A 128 -3.42 6.06 3.93
CA LEU A 128 -4.04 6.84 5.01
C LEU A 128 -4.68 5.94 6.08
N ALA A 129 -5.45 4.92 5.67
CA ALA A 129 -6.07 3.98 6.60
C ALA A 129 -5.01 3.27 7.47
N LEU A 130 -3.95 2.77 6.84
CA LEU A 130 -2.84 2.10 7.52
C LEU A 130 -2.02 3.05 8.40
N GLY A 131 -1.81 4.30 7.95
CA GLY A 131 -1.13 5.33 8.73
C GLY A 131 -1.88 5.65 10.02
N ARG A 132 -3.22 5.73 9.97
CA ARG A 132 -4.06 5.90 11.17
C ARG A 132 -4.03 4.68 12.09
N ALA A 133 -3.89 3.49 11.53
CA ALA A 133 -3.71 2.25 12.27
C ALA A 133 -2.27 2.04 12.79
N GLN A 134 -1.37 3.02 12.60
CA GLN A 134 0.06 2.93 12.96
C GLN A 134 0.79 1.74 12.31
N ARG A 135 0.29 1.24 11.18
CA ARG A 135 0.93 0.17 10.41
C ARG A 135 2.03 0.72 9.51
N SER A 136 3.08 -0.06 9.36
CA SER A 136 4.21 0.26 8.48
C SER A 136 3.89 -0.12 7.04
N ALA A 137 3.98 0.84 6.13
CA ALA A 137 3.70 0.57 4.71
C ALA A 137 4.63 1.33 3.78
N ILE A 138 4.82 0.78 2.59
CA ILE A 138 5.48 1.46 1.47
C ILE A 138 4.51 1.58 0.30
N VAL A 139 4.43 2.77 -0.29
CA VAL A 139 3.67 3.02 -1.51
C VAL A 139 4.66 3.17 -2.65
N PHE A 140 4.53 2.32 -3.67
CA PHE A 140 5.32 2.38 -4.89
C PHE A 140 4.63 3.28 -5.92
N ASP A 141 5.30 4.36 -6.30
CA ASP A 141 4.95 5.24 -7.41
C ASP A 141 5.57 4.66 -8.70
N GLY A 142 4.77 3.88 -9.42
CA GLY A 142 5.11 3.44 -10.77
C GLY A 142 5.03 4.60 -11.74
N ALA A 143 6.13 4.86 -12.48
CA ALA A 143 6.26 6.00 -13.39
C ALA A 143 5.15 6.10 -14.47
N GLU A 144 4.43 5.00 -14.74
CA GLU A 144 3.32 4.96 -15.70
C GLU A 144 2.11 5.84 -15.31
N HIS A 145 1.98 6.28 -14.05
CA HIS A 145 0.97 7.29 -13.67
C HIS A 145 1.24 8.68 -14.27
N ARG A 146 2.46 8.95 -14.77
CA ARG A 146 2.85 10.25 -15.33
C ARG A 146 2.51 10.40 -16.81
N ASN A 147 2.32 9.29 -17.52
CA ASN A 147 2.02 9.32 -18.94
C ASN A 147 0.51 9.34 -19.14
N ASN A 148 -0.03 10.56 -19.29
CA ASN A 148 -1.37 10.89 -19.77
C ASN A 148 -1.62 10.45 -21.23
N LEU A 149 -1.12 9.28 -21.64
CA LEU A 149 -1.33 8.74 -22.97
C LEU A 149 -2.45 7.71 -22.86
N HIS A 150 -3.57 8.06 -23.48
CA HIS A 150 -4.82 7.30 -23.61
C HIS A 150 -5.78 7.39 -22.43
N GLY A 151 -6.58 8.47 -22.45
CA GLY A 151 -8.01 8.24 -22.46
C GLY A 151 -8.76 8.56 -21.19
N ILE A 152 -9.35 9.77 -21.21
CA ILE A 152 -10.31 10.30 -20.25
C ILE A 152 -9.67 10.34 -18.85
N ALA A 153 -9.29 11.55 -18.43
CA ALA A 153 -9.22 11.85 -17.01
C ALA A 153 -10.60 11.52 -16.43
N SER A 154 -10.84 10.26 -16.04
CA SER A 154 -11.81 9.91 -15.00
C SER A 154 -11.52 10.90 -13.93
N GLN A 155 -12.44 11.85 -13.77
CA GLN A 155 -12.23 13.15 -13.16
C GLN A 155 -11.06 13.04 -12.23
N ALA A 156 -9.91 13.53 -12.72
CA ALA A 156 -8.70 13.53 -11.95
C ALA A 156 -9.14 13.92 -10.55
N THR A 157 -8.90 13.07 -9.55
CA THR A 157 -8.59 13.66 -8.26
C THR A 157 -7.59 14.72 -8.62
N SER A 158 -8.05 15.98 -8.58
CA SER A 158 -7.29 17.09 -9.13
C SER A 158 -5.88 16.89 -8.64
N LYS A 159 -4.85 17.05 -9.48
CA LYS A 159 -3.47 16.79 -9.06
C LYS A 159 -3.18 17.41 -7.68
N SER A 160 -3.87 18.51 -7.35
CA SER A 160 -4.01 19.07 -6.00
C SER A 160 -4.44 18.08 -4.89
N ILE A 161 -5.53 17.32 -5.01
CA ILE A 161 -6.00 16.35 -4.00
C ILE A 161 -4.95 15.25 -3.75
N GLN A 162 -4.32 14.73 -4.81
CA GLN A 162 -3.26 13.73 -4.64
C GLN A 162 -2.04 14.34 -3.95
N ASP A 163 -1.60 15.52 -4.39
CA ASP A 163 -0.46 16.23 -3.80
C ASP A 163 -0.74 16.62 -2.33
N GLU A 164 -1.97 17.07 -2.01
CA GLU A 164 -2.44 17.36 -0.65
C GLU A 164 -2.46 16.10 0.21
N THR A 165 -2.94 14.98 -0.32
CA THR A 165 -2.95 13.69 0.39
C THR A 165 -1.53 13.20 0.67
N ILE A 166 -0.64 13.31 -0.31
CA ILE A 166 0.79 12.99 -0.16
C ILE A 166 1.43 13.88 0.92
N ALA A 167 1.14 15.17 0.90
CA ALA A 167 1.63 16.12 1.90
C ALA A 167 1.11 15.77 3.31
N GLU A 168 -0.18 15.43 3.43
CA GLU A 168 -0.77 14.98 4.69
C GLU A 168 -0.10 13.70 5.21
N ILE A 169 0.10 12.70 4.34
CA ILE A 169 0.75 11.44 4.72
C ILE A 169 2.15 11.70 5.25
N LYS A 170 2.96 12.49 4.52
CA LYS A 170 4.33 12.85 4.92
C LYS A 170 4.36 13.63 6.24
N ALA A 171 3.39 14.50 6.47
CA ALA A 171 3.34 15.34 7.67
C ALA A 171 2.88 14.57 8.91
N LYS A 172 1.91 13.66 8.77
CA LYS A 172 1.23 13.01 9.92
C LYS A 172 1.70 11.58 10.20
N PHE A 173 2.09 10.81 9.18
CA PHE A 173 2.29 9.36 9.33
C PHE A 173 3.72 8.94 9.00
N LYS A 174 4.59 8.89 10.03
CA LYS A 174 5.99 8.45 9.89
C LYS A 174 6.14 6.96 9.53
N THR A 175 5.09 6.16 9.72
CA THR A 175 5.08 4.72 9.39
C THR A 175 4.86 4.45 7.90
N ILE A 176 4.48 5.48 7.13
CA ILE A 176 4.20 5.36 5.71
C ILE A 176 5.36 5.93 4.90
N MET A 177 5.97 5.08 4.07
CA MET A 177 7.02 5.46 3.14
C MET A 177 6.43 5.63 1.74
N LEU A 178 6.70 6.77 1.12
CA LEU A 178 6.37 7.01 -0.28
C LEU A 178 7.65 6.85 -1.11
N SER A 179 7.66 5.90 -2.04
CA SER A 179 8.81 5.55 -2.86
C SER A 179 8.54 5.84 -4.32
N HIS A 180 9.48 6.50 -4.99
CA HIS A 180 9.47 6.67 -6.45
C HIS A 180 9.96 5.43 -7.21
N ALA A 181 10.21 4.32 -6.51
CA ALA A 181 10.58 3.07 -7.14
C ALA A 181 9.36 2.44 -7.82
N THR A 182 9.57 1.93 -9.03
CA THR A 182 8.56 1.15 -9.76
C THR A 182 8.72 -0.32 -9.38
N ALA A 183 7.66 -0.94 -8.86
CA ALA A 183 7.61 -2.37 -8.63
C ALA A 183 7.68 -3.12 -9.97
N ALA A 184 8.50 -4.16 -10.05
CA ALA A 184 8.74 -4.93 -11.27
C ALA A 184 8.23 -6.38 -11.16
N SER A 185 8.32 -6.97 -9.98
CA SER A 185 7.77 -8.31 -9.73
C SER A 185 7.33 -8.47 -8.28
N ILE A 186 6.48 -9.46 -8.06
CA ILE A 186 6.00 -9.90 -6.76
C ILE A 186 6.07 -11.42 -6.67
N ARG A 187 6.29 -11.93 -5.46
CA ARG A 187 6.16 -13.36 -5.15
C ARG A 187 5.71 -13.56 -3.72
N GLU A 188 4.99 -14.65 -3.50
CA GLU A 188 4.70 -15.15 -2.16
C GLU A 188 5.94 -15.86 -1.58
N LYS A 189 6.16 -15.70 -0.27
CA LYS A 189 7.26 -16.32 0.46
C LYS A 189 6.83 -16.67 1.89
N GLY A 190 6.25 -17.85 2.04
CA GLY A 190 5.66 -18.29 3.32
C GLY A 190 4.52 -17.35 3.69
N MET A 191 4.55 -16.79 4.90
CA MET A 191 3.50 -15.85 5.37
C MET A 191 3.75 -14.38 4.97
N THR A 192 4.63 -14.13 3.99
CA THR A 192 5.00 -12.78 3.57
C THR A 192 5.08 -12.68 2.04
N PHE A 193 5.04 -11.46 1.53
CA PHE A 193 5.22 -11.13 0.13
C PHE A 193 6.53 -10.38 -0.08
N GLU A 194 7.17 -10.61 -1.22
CA GLU A 194 8.40 -9.93 -1.60
C GLU A 194 8.20 -9.24 -2.95
N VAL A 195 8.29 -7.91 -2.96
CA VAL A 195 8.26 -7.07 -4.17
C VAL A 195 9.68 -6.68 -4.53
N GLU A 196 10.05 -6.89 -5.78
CA GLU A 196 11.31 -6.42 -6.35
C GLU A 196 11.04 -5.21 -7.24
N ASP A 197 11.75 -4.11 -7.01
CA ASP A 197 11.67 -2.93 -7.86
C ASP A 197 12.59 -3.03 -9.09
N VAL A 198 12.41 -2.12 -10.04
CA VAL A 198 13.22 -2.06 -11.28
C VAL A 198 14.73 -1.88 -11.03
N SER A 199 15.14 -1.46 -9.83
CA SER A 199 16.56 -1.36 -9.45
C SER A 199 17.13 -2.67 -8.86
N GLY A 200 16.31 -3.71 -8.75
CA GLY A 200 16.65 -4.99 -8.14
C GLY A 200 16.59 -4.98 -6.60
N ARG A 201 16.11 -3.89 -5.98
CA ARG A 201 15.93 -3.83 -4.53
C ARG A 201 14.65 -4.56 -4.14
N ARG A 202 14.74 -5.32 -3.06
CA ARG A 202 13.65 -6.16 -2.55
C ARG A 202 13.03 -5.58 -1.30
N TRP A 203 11.71 -5.61 -1.27
CA TRP A 203 10.87 -5.12 -0.19
C TRP A 203 9.98 -6.25 0.29
N LYS A 204 9.92 -6.46 1.59
CA LYS A 204 9.10 -7.51 2.18
C LYS A 204 7.94 -6.91 2.93
N GLY A 205 6.76 -7.49 2.79
CA GLY A 205 5.60 -7.12 3.58
C GLY A 205 4.75 -8.31 3.97
N ARG A 206 3.95 -8.16 5.03
CA ARG A 206 3.00 -9.20 5.47
C ARG A 206 1.79 -9.28 4.55
N LYS A 207 1.35 -8.15 4.01
CA LYS A 207 0.20 -8.02 3.09
C LYS A 207 0.56 -7.17 1.89
N VAL A 208 -0.23 -7.27 0.82
CA VAL A 208 -0.05 -6.48 -0.41
C VAL A 208 -1.37 -5.88 -0.87
N ILE A 209 -1.33 -4.61 -1.30
CA ILE A 209 -2.46 -3.93 -1.92
C ILE A 209 -2.06 -3.54 -3.35
N LEU A 210 -2.72 -4.16 -4.34
CA LEU A 210 -2.57 -3.90 -5.77
C LEU A 210 -3.49 -2.75 -6.18
N ALA A 211 -2.94 -1.53 -6.16
CA ALA A 211 -3.61 -0.28 -6.53
C ALA A 211 -3.13 0.25 -7.89
N MET A 212 -2.77 -0.67 -8.80
CA MET A 212 -2.27 -0.35 -10.13
C MET A 212 -3.37 0.17 -11.05
N SER A 213 -3.01 1.10 -11.95
CA SER A 213 -3.90 1.58 -12.99
C SER A 213 -4.14 0.49 -14.05
N SER A 214 -5.19 0.69 -14.85
CA SER A 214 -5.43 -0.06 -16.08
C SER A 214 -5.30 0.86 -17.29
N ARG A 215 -4.97 0.29 -18.44
CA ARG A 215 -5.00 0.98 -19.73
C ARG A 215 -6.03 0.37 -20.64
N ASP A 216 -6.69 1.23 -21.41
CA ASP A 216 -7.62 0.82 -22.45
C ASP A 216 -6.84 0.42 -23.71
N VAL A 217 -7.13 -0.77 -24.25
CA VAL A 217 -6.60 -1.24 -25.53
C VAL A 217 -7.49 -0.68 -26.64
N LEU A 218 -7.00 0.38 -27.27
CA LEU A 218 -7.73 1.05 -28.34
C LEU A 218 -7.62 0.25 -29.66
N PRO A 219 -8.68 0.20 -30.47
CA PRO A 219 -8.63 -0.40 -31.80
C PRO A 219 -7.61 0.30 -32.71
N ASP A 220 -6.92 -0.48 -33.54
CA ASP A 220 -6.01 0.04 -34.57
C ASP A 220 -6.80 0.57 -35.77
N ILE A 221 -7.50 1.69 -35.55
CA ILE A 221 -8.25 2.43 -36.57
C ILE A 221 -7.64 3.83 -36.65
N PRO A 222 -7.16 4.27 -37.82
CA PRO A 222 -6.61 5.61 -37.99
C PRO A 222 -7.58 6.69 -37.49
N GLY A 223 -7.11 7.61 -36.65
CA GLY A 223 -7.93 8.69 -36.08
C GLY A 223 -8.71 8.33 -34.80
N TYR A 224 -8.67 7.05 -34.37
CA TYR A 224 -9.38 6.59 -33.19
C TYR A 224 -8.82 7.21 -31.91
N GLU A 225 -7.50 7.15 -31.75
CA GLU A 225 -6.81 7.65 -30.57
C GLU A 225 -7.05 9.15 -30.37
N GLU A 226 -7.05 9.93 -31.45
CA GLU A 226 -7.28 11.37 -31.43
C GLU A 226 -8.71 11.74 -31.02
N ALA A 227 -9.67 10.85 -31.29
CA ALA A 227 -11.09 11.00 -30.97
C ALA A 227 -11.46 10.42 -29.58
N TRP A 228 -10.64 9.50 -29.04
CA TRP A 228 -10.83 8.91 -27.71
C TRP A 228 -10.79 9.96 -26.60
N GLY A 229 -11.81 9.94 -25.75
CA GLY A 229 -12.05 10.92 -24.68
C GLY A 229 -12.49 12.31 -25.13
N LYS A 230 -12.85 12.49 -26.40
CA LYS A 230 -13.37 13.76 -26.95
C LYS A 230 -14.71 13.61 -27.64
N HIS A 231 -14.84 12.56 -28.45
CA HIS A 231 -16.09 12.14 -29.11
C HIS A 231 -16.37 10.65 -28.94
N ILE A 232 -15.33 9.85 -28.64
CA ILE A 232 -15.48 8.44 -28.30
C ILE A 232 -15.28 8.26 -26.80
N PHE A 233 -16.24 7.64 -26.11
CA PHE A 233 -16.23 7.47 -24.66
C PHE A 233 -16.77 6.11 -24.26
N ASP A 234 -16.35 5.61 -23.09
CA ASP A 234 -17.10 4.56 -22.41
C ASP A 234 -18.25 5.20 -21.63
N VAL A 235 -19.45 5.23 -22.22
CA VAL A 235 -20.65 5.84 -21.62
C VAL A 235 -21.14 5.07 -20.37
N SER A 236 -20.60 3.87 -20.10
CA SER A 236 -20.86 3.16 -18.85
C SER A 236 -20.09 3.75 -17.66
N GLN A 237 -19.05 4.53 -17.91
CA GLN A 237 -18.43 5.38 -16.90
C GLN A 237 -19.31 6.62 -16.74
N CYS A 238 -19.62 7.02 -15.50
CA CYS A 238 -20.43 8.21 -15.16
C CYS A 238 -19.73 9.52 -15.59
N LEU A 239 -19.57 9.72 -16.89
CA LEU A 239 -18.86 10.83 -17.48
C LEU A 239 -19.82 11.99 -17.72
N ASP A 240 -19.35 13.21 -17.42
CA ASP A 240 -20.06 14.41 -17.80
C ASP A 240 -19.94 14.64 -19.31
N VAL A 241 -20.92 14.09 -20.05
CA VAL A 241 -21.13 14.34 -21.47
C VAL A 241 -22.32 15.28 -21.71
N SER A 242 -22.73 16.05 -20.70
CA SER A 242 -23.91 16.94 -20.76
C SER A 242 -23.82 17.96 -21.90
N ASN A 243 -22.61 18.44 -22.20
CA ASN A 243 -22.32 19.36 -23.31
C ASN A 243 -22.33 18.69 -24.70
N LYS A 244 -22.67 17.40 -24.81
CA LYS A 244 -22.59 16.58 -26.03
C LYS A 244 -23.94 16.02 -26.49
N ALA A 245 -25.06 16.55 -26.00
CA ALA A 245 -26.39 16.21 -26.53
C ALA A 245 -26.38 16.35 -28.06
N THR A 246 -26.67 15.25 -28.77
CA THR A 246 -26.49 15.16 -30.22
C THR A 246 -27.68 14.48 -30.87
N SER A 247 -27.98 14.86 -32.10
CA SER A 247 -29.06 14.24 -32.88
C SER A 247 -28.74 12.80 -33.26
N HIS A 248 -27.46 12.43 -33.43
CA HIS A 248 -27.03 11.09 -33.86
C HIS A 248 -25.82 10.60 -33.05
N ALA A 249 -25.96 9.43 -32.43
CA ALA A 249 -24.90 8.74 -31.73
C ALA A 249 -24.67 7.33 -32.29
N ALA A 250 -23.50 6.76 -32.00
CA ALA A 250 -23.19 5.39 -32.34
C ALA A 250 -22.69 4.59 -31.14
N VAL A 251 -22.76 3.27 -31.24
CA VAL A 251 -22.10 2.34 -30.34
C VAL A 251 -21.21 1.42 -31.16
N LEU A 252 -19.93 1.38 -30.83
CA LEU A 252 -18.95 0.58 -31.54
C LEU A 252 -18.78 -0.80 -30.86
N ILE A 253 -18.78 -1.85 -31.67
CA ILE A 253 -18.43 -3.21 -31.29
C ILE A 253 -17.13 -3.58 -32.02
N THR A 254 -16.11 -3.97 -31.26
CA THR A 254 -14.79 -4.33 -31.81
C THR A 254 -14.37 -5.77 -31.51
N SER A 255 -15.22 -6.55 -30.84
CA SER A 255 -14.99 -7.96 -30.50
C SER A 255 -16.32 -8.71 -30.59
N ASP A 256 -16.25 -9.97 -30.99
CA ASP A 256 -17.39 -10.90 -31.06
C ASP A 256 -17.67 -11.62 -29.75
N SER A 257 -16.86 -11.38 -28.72
CA SER A 257 -17.08 -11.92 -27.38
C SER A 257 -18.44 -11.47 -26.81
N SER A 258 -19.13 -12.39 -26.12
CA SER A 258 -20.43 -12.11 -25.49
C SER A 258 -20.37 -10.89 -24.56
N SER A 259 -19.29 -10.73 -23.80
CA SER A 259 -19.06 -9.57 -22.93
C SER A 259 -18.99 -8.24 -23.69
N SER A 260 -18.41 -8.22 -24.89
CA SER A 260 -18.33 -7.03 -25.74
C SER A 260 -19.70 -6.66 -26.29
N ILE A 261 -20.49 -7.66 -26.70
CA ILE A 261 -21.84 -7.46 -27.22
C ILE A 261 -22.77 -6.96 -26.12
N GLU A 262 -22.75 -7.59 -24.94
CA GLU A 262 -23.55 -7.18 -23.78
C GLU A 262 -23.23 -5.74 -23.35
N ALA A 263 -21.94 -5.41 -23.28
CA ALA A 263 -21.49 -4.05 -22.97
C ALA A 263 -21.99 -3.04 -24.01
N ALA A 264 -21.93 -3.36 -25.31
CA ALA A 264 -22.42 -2.49 -26.35
C ALA A 264 -23.94 -2.28 -26.27
N VAL A 265 -24.71 -3.34 -26.01
CA VAL A 265 -26.16 -3.24 -25.83
C VAL A 265 -26.50 -2.34 -24.65
N LEU A 266 -25.85 -2.55 -23.49
CA LEU A 266 -26.01 -1.68 -22.32
C LEU A 266 -25.65 -0.23 -22.64
N SER A 267 -24.50 -0.01 -23.28
CA SER A 267 -24.02 1.32 -23.70
C SER A 267 -25.00 2.02 -24.64
N ALA A 268 -25.68 1.29 -25.53
CA ALA A 268 -26.71 1.85 -26.40
C ALA A 268 -27.93 2.31 -25.62
N HIS A 269 -28.35 1.57 -24.60
CA HIS A 269 -29.45 1.98 -23.73
C HIS A 269 -29.07 3.21 -22.89
N LEU A 270 -27.85 3.30 -22.38
CA LEU A 270 -27.36 4.47 -21.64
C LEU A 270 -27.23 5.70 -22.55
N ALA A 271 -26.73 5.52 -23.78
CA ALA A 271 -26.57 6.59 -24.75
C ALA A 271 -27.91 7.25 -25.15
N ARG A 272 -29.07 6.60 -24.92
CA ARG A 272 -30.40 7.19 -25.15
C ARG A 272 -30.68 8.43 -24.33
N GLN A 273 -29.98 8.59 -23.20
CA GLN A 273 -30.07 9.79 -22.38
C GLN A 273 -29.53 11.03 -23.11
N PHE A 274 -28.66 10.85 -24.12
CA PHE A 274 -27.99 11.92 -24.85
C PHE A 274 -28.43 12.02 -26.32
N SER A 275 -28.93 10.92 -26.91
CA SER A 275 -29.41 10.89 -28.28
C SER A 275 -30.50 9.84 -28.51
N PRO A 276 -31.64 10.18 -29.14
CA PRO A 276 -32.68 9.19 -29.44
C PRO A 276 -32.33 8.29 -30.63
N ASP A 277 -31.40 8.71 -31.50
CA ASP A 277 -31.03 7.98 -32.72
C ASP A 277 -29.63 7.37 -32.56
N ILE A 278 -29.59 6.06 -32.38
CA ILE A 278 -28.38 5.30 -32.06
C ILE A 278 -28.15 4.20 -33.08
N THR A 279 -26.94 4.19 -33.64
CA THR A 279 -26.48 3.18 -34.60
C THR A 279 -25.41 2.28 -33.99
N PHE A 280 -25.63 0.97 -34.02
CA PHE A 280 -24.59 -0.01 -33.74
C PHE A 280 -23.65 -0.12 -34.94
N LEU A 281 -22.36 0.09 -34.70
CA LEU A 281 -21.28 -0.10 -35.66
C LEU A 281 -20.55 -1.40 -35.32
N THR A 282 -20.66 -2.42 -36.17
CA THR A 282 -20.01 -3.73 -35.92
C THR A 282 -18.64 -3.86 -36.56
N ASN A 283 -18.18 -2.85 -37.30
CA ASN A 283 -16.84 -2.79 -37.90
C ASN A 283 -16.47 -4.06 -38.70
N GLY A 284 -17.37 -4.55 -39.56
CA GLY A 284 -17.12 -5.75 -40.36
C GLY A 284 -17.35 -7.09 -39.65
N LEU A 285 -17.79 -7.09 -38.39
CA LEU A 285 -18.19 -8.31 -37.67
C LEU A 285 -19.60 -8.74 -38.10
N PHE A 286 -19.74 -9.25 -39.33
CA PHE A 286 -21.03 -9.62 -39.92
C PHE A 286 -21.81 -10.67 -39.13
N HIS A 287 -21.12 -11.58 -38.44
CA HIS A 287 -21.78 -12.63 -37.65
C HIS A 287 -22.46 -12.07 -36.38
N VAL A 288 -22.04 -10.89 -35.89
CA VAL A 288 -22.64 -10.23 -34.71
C VAL A 288 -24.10 -9.83 -34.97
N GLU A 289 -24.47 -9.59 -36.24
CA GLU A 289 -25.85 -9.26 -36.62
C GLU A 289 -26.85 -10.37 -36.30
N HIS A 290 -26.37 -11.62 -36.22
CA HIS A 290 -27.17 -12.79 -35.90
C HIS A 290 -27.21 -13.08 -34.40
N HIS A 291 -26.49 -12.33 -33.57
CA HIS A 291 -26.51 -12.53 -32.13
C HIS A 291 -27.89 -12.18 -31.54
N PRO A 292 -28.50 -13.02 -30.69
CA PRO A 292 -29.87 -12.81 -30.20
C PRO A 292 -30.11 -11.42 -29.57
N GLN A 293 -29.13 -10.91 -28.82
CA GLN A 293 -29.22 -9.58 -28.21
C GLN A 293 -29.21 -8.45 -29.26
N ILE A 294 -28.42 -8.57 -30.33
CA ILE A 294 -28.35 -7.58 -31.42
C ILE A 294 -29.61 -7.66 -32.31
N ILE A 295 -30.20 -8.84 -32.46
CA ILE A 295 -31.50 -8.97 -33.12
C ILE A 295 -32.57 -8.24 -32.31
N ALA A 296 -32.56 -8.42 -30.98
CA ALA A 296 -33.52 -7.78 -30.09
C ALA A 296 -33.42 -6.25 -30.10
N THR A 297 -32.21 -5.68 -30.26
CA THR A 297 -32.03 -4.21 -30.32
C THR A 297 -32.75 -3.57 -31.51
N LYS A 298 -32.89 -4.26 -32.65
CA LYS A 298 -33.66 -3.74 -33.80
C LYS A 298 -35.12 -3.43 -33.42
N ASN A 299 -35.74 -4.29 -32.61
CA ASN A 299 -37.12 -4.09 -32.12
C ASN A 299 -37.22 -2.90 -31.16
N CYS A 300 -36.12 -2.49 -30.53
CA CYS A 300 -36.07 -1.30 -29.69
C CYS A 300 -35.87 0.00 -30.49
N GLY A 301 -35.73 -0.06 -31.82
CA GLY A 301 -35.53 1.13 -32.68
C GLY A 301 -34.07 1.51 -32.89
N PHE A 302 -33.12 0.64 -32.52
CA PHE A 302 -31.70 0.86 -32.82
C PHE A 302 -31.38 0.51 -34.27
N LYS A 303 -30.49 1.28 -34.89
CA LYS A 303 -29.97 1.02 -36.24
C LYS A 303 -28.72 0.13 -36.16
N LEU A 304 -28.41 -0.56 -37.24
CA LEU A 304 -27.24 -1.42 -37.35
C LEU A 304 -26.52 -1.11 -38.67
N ASP A 305 -25.21 -0.93 -38.58
CA ASP A 305 -24.32 -0.73 -39.70
C ASP A 305 -23.07 -1.61 -39.52
N ASN A 306 -22.90 -2.54 -40.45
CA ASN A 306 -21.87 -3.57 -40.39
C ASN A 306 -20.66 -3.26 -41.25
N ARG A 307 -20.65 -2.12 -41.94
CA ARG A 307 -19.57 -1.78 -42.85
C ARG A 307 -18.23 -1.69 -42.08
N PRO A 308 -17.14 -2.25 -42.62
CA PRO A 308 -15.82 -2.10 -42.01
C PRO A 308 -15.41 -0.62 -41.96
N ILE A 309 -14.94 -0.16 -40.81
CA ILE A 309 -14.45 1.20 -40.61
C ILE A 309 -13.02 1.29 -41.13
N ARG A 310 -12.77 2.24 -42.03
CA ARG A 310 -11.44 2.51 -42.59
C ARG A 310 -10.67 3.52 -41.74
N SER A 311 -11.33 4.61 -41.33
CA SER A 311 -10.71 5.67 -40.54
C SER A 311 -11.76 6.55 -39.86
N LEU A 312 -11.33 7.22 -38.81
CA LEU A 312 -12.07 8.24 -38.08
C LEU A 312 -11.42 9.59 -38.33
N GLN A 313 -12.23 10.63 -38.51
CA GLN A 313 -11.76 12.00 -38.54
C GLN A 313 -12.50 12.81 -37.49
N ARG A 314 -11.74 13.36 -36.55
CA ARG A 314 -12.28 14.28 -35.56
C ARG A 314 -12.58 15.63 -36.20
N LEU A 315 -13.81 16.10 -36.03
CA LEU A 315 -14.26 17.46 -36.32
C LEU A 315 -14.42 18.22 -34.98
N GLU A 316 -14.79 19.50 -35.01
CA GLU A 316 -14.94 20.29 -33.77
C GLU A 316 -16.01 19.72 -32.83
N THR A 317 -17.19 19.41 -33.37
CA THR A 317 -18.36 18.97 -32.61
C THR A 317 -18.75 17.52 -32.91
N LEU A 318 -18.19 16.93 -33.96
CA LEU A 318 -18.57 15.63 -34.50
C LEU A 318 -17.35 14.74 -34.76
N VAL A 319 -17.61 13.47 -35.04
CA VAL A 319 -16.64 12.52 -35.58
C VAL A 319 -17.19 11.93 -36.88
N ALA A 320 -16.43 12.05 -37.94
CA ALA A 320 -16.72 11.44 -39.24
C ALA A 320 -16.07 10.06 -39.30
N ILE A 321 -16.83 9.08 -39.79
CA ILE A 321 -16.39 7.72 -40.04
C ILE A 321 -16.34 7.52 -41.54
N GLN A 322 -15.17 7.14 -42.06
CA GLN A 322 -15.03 6.66 -43.42
C GLN A 322 -15.07 5.12 -43.40
N PHE A 323 -15.96 4.55 -44.19
CA PHE A 323 -16.08 3.10 -44.34
C PHE A 323 -15.21 2.58 -45.49
N ALA A 324 -14.95 1.28 -45.50
CA ALA A 324 -14.13 0.63 -46.52
C ALA A 324 -14.75 0.67 -47.93
N ASP A 325 -16.08 0.79 -48.02
CA ASP A 325 -16.82 0.97 -49.29
C ASP A 325 -16.78 2.41 -49.83
N GLY A 326 -16.12 3.33 -49.11
CA GLY A 326 -16.01 4.74 -49.46
C GLY A 326 -17.18 5.61 -48.96
N ALA A 327 -18.19 5.02 -48.31
CA ALA A 327 -19.25 5.79 -47.69
C ALA A 327 -18.75 6.53 -46.43
N GLU A 328 -19.48 7.57 -46.06
CA GLU A 328 -19.19 8.39 -44.89
C GLU A 328 -20.41 8.51 -43.98
N SER A 329 -20.21 8.58 -42.68
CA SER A 329 -21.26 8.89 -41.70
C SER A 329 -20.69 9.70 -40.54
N VAL A 330 -21.53 10.53 -39.92
CA VAL A 330 -21.09 11.49 -38.91
C VAL A 330 -21.90 11.31 -37.64
N TYR A 331 -21.21 11.30 -36.50
CA TYR A 331 -21.81 11.11 -35.17
C TYR A 331 -21.33 12.21 -34.21
N GLY A 332 -22.20 12.65 -33.30
CA GLY A 332 -21.76 13.56 -32.23
C GLY A 332 -21.08 12.84 -31.07
N LEU A 333 -21.44 11.58 -30.87
CA LEU A 333 -20.97 10.71 -29.80
C LEU A 333 -20.83 9.29 -30.32
N ILE A 334 -19.72 8.63 -30.00
CA ILE A 334 -19.54 7.19 -30.17
C ILE A 334 -19.29 6.58 -28.78
N SER A 335 -20.14 5.65 -28.36
CA SER A 335 -19.87 4.85 -27.18
C SER A 335 -19.03 3.62 -27.55
N HIS A 336 -17.93 3.39 -26.84
CA HIS A 336 -17.12 2.18 -26.99
C HIS A 336 -16.56 1.78 -25.63
N LYS A 337 -16.65 0.48 -25.33
CA LYS A 337 -16.01 -0.12 -24.15
C LYS A 337 -14.80 -0.94 -24.61
N PRO A 338 -13.58 -0.38 -24.57
CA PRO A 338 -12.38 -1.10 -24.94
C PRO A 338 -12.04 -2.20 -23.94
N ARG A 339 -11.25 -3.17 -24.39
CA ARG A 339 -10.65 -4.16 -23.49
C ARG A 339 -9.63 -3.45 -22.61
N LYS A 340 -9.52 -3.87 -21.35
CA LYS A 340 -8.54 -3.35 -20.40
C LYS A 340 -7.35 -4.29 -20.26
N VAL A 341 -6.19 -3.70 -19.99
CA VAL A 341 -4.97 -4.39 -19.57
C VAL A 341 -4.49 -3.73 -18.28
N LEU A 342 -4.24 -4.54 -17.27
CA LEU A 342 -3.74 -4.06 -15.99
C LEU A 342 -2.25 -3.69 -16.07
N GLY A 343 -1.83 -2.76 -15.22
CA GLY A 343 -0.42 -2.40 -15.08
C GLY A 343 0.40 -3.49 -14.40
N GLY A 344 1.51 -3.86 -15.02
CA GLY A 344 2.49 -4.81 -14.46
C GLY A 344 2.05 -6.28 -14.43
N PRO A 345 2.98 -7.20 -14.11
CA PRO A 345 2.76 -8.66 -14.19
C PRO A 345 2.17 -9.28 -12.91
N PHE A 346 1.70 -8.46 -11.97
CA PHE A 346 1.48 -8.90 -10.58
C PHE A 346 0.33 -9.90 -10.41
N SER A 347 -0.77 -9.73 -11.17
CA SER A 347 -1.90 -10.65 -11.14
C SER A 347 -1.53 -12.04 -11.65
N GLU A 348 -0.70 -12.11 -12.70
CA GLU A 348 -0.21 -13.38 -13.25
C GLU A 348 0.82 -14.04 -12.32
N GLN A 349 1.71 -13.26 -11.69
CA GLN A 349 2.74 -13.76 -10.79
C GLN A 349 2.19 -14.33 -9.47
N LEU A 350 1.03 -13.82 -9.03
CA LEU A 350 0.32 -14.30 -7.85
C LEU A 350 -0.80 -15.29 -8.18
N ASP A 351 -0.99 -15.63 -9.46
CA ASP A 351 -2.05 -16.53 -9.94
C ASP A 351 -3.45 -16.11 -9.44
N LEU A 352 -3.74 -14.80 -9.52
CA LEU A 352 -5.00 -14.24 -9.04
C LEU A 352 -6.14 -14.56 -9.99
N GLU A 353 -7.32 -14.83 -9.42
CA GLU A 353 -8.54 -14.97 -10.21
C GLU A 353 -8.92 -13.63 -10.88
N MET A 354 -9.36 -13.70 -12.13
CA MET A 354 -9.69 -12.55 -12.96
C MET A 354 -11.14 -12.60 -13.43
N THR A 355 -11.79 -11.44 -13.54
CA THR A 355 -13.09 -11.34 -14.20
C THR A 355 -12.94 -11.55 -15.71
N SER A 356 -14.04 -11.90 -16.38
CA SER A 356 -14.09 -12.01 -17.84
C SER A 356 -13.75 -10.71 -18.58
N GLU A 357 -13.74 -9.56 -17.89
CA GLU A 357 -13.39 -8.26 -18.43
C GLU A 357 -11.93 -7.87 -18.19
N GLY A 358 -11.13 -8.75 -17.56
CA GLY A 358 -9.70 -8.52 -17.33
C GLY A 358 -9.38 -7.68 -16.09
N ARG A 359 -10.26 -7.68 -15.08
CA ARG A 359 -10.00 -7.09 -13.76
C ARG A 359 -9.66 -8.20 -12.75
N ILE A 360 -8.95 -7.87 -11.68
CA ILE A 360 -8.77 -8.81 -10.56
C ILE A 360 -10.11 -9.03 -9.87
N LEU A 361 -10.47 -10.29 -9.67
CA LEU A 361 -11.66 -10.66 -8.91
C LEU A 361 -11.39 -10.45 -7.40
N VAL A 362 -12.30 -9.75 -6.74
CA VAL A 362 -12.28 -9.55 -5.28
C VAL A 362 -13.44 -10.29 -4.65
N GLU A 363 -13.19 -10.94 -3.51
CA GLU A 363 -14.11 -11.92 -2.89
C GLU A 363 -14.94 -11.33 -1.75
N ASN A 364 -14.52 -10.20 -1.17
CA ASN A 364 -15.15 -9.62 0.01
C ASN A 364 -15.21 -8.09 0.02
N GLU A 365 -15.90 -7.56 1.04
CA GLU A 365 -16.11 -6.12 1.23
C GLU A 365 -14.78 -5.36 1.43
N PHE A 366 -13.76 -6.03 1.96
CA PHE A 366 -12.42 -5.48 2.17
C PHE A 366 -11.54 -5.52 0.90
N GLN A 367 -12.08 -5.94 -0.25
CA GLN A 367 -11.37 -5.99 -1.53
C GLN A 367 -10.21 -7.01 -1.55
N GLU A 368 -10.34 -8.08 -0.78
CA GLU A 368 -9.39 -9.20 -0.81
C GLU A 368 -9.58 -10.04 -2.08
N THR A 369 -8.48 -10.56 -2.61
CA THR A 369 -8.46 -11.41 -3.80
C THR A 369 -8.54 -12.90 -3.43
N SER A 370 -8.48 -13.79 -4.41
CA SER A 370 -8.38 -15.25 -4.19
C SER A 370 -7.16 -15.68 -3.36
N THR A 371 -6.14 -14.83 -3.24
CA THR A 371 -4.98 -15.07 -2.38
C THR A 371 -5.10 -14.27 -1.08
N ARG A 372 -5.13 -14.99 0.06
CA ARG A 372 -5.20 -14.37 1.39
C ARG A 372 -4.07 -13.36 1.61
N GLY A 373 -4.42 -12.17 2.05
CA GLY A 373 -3.48 -11.08 2.32
C GLY A 373 -3.02 -10.31 1.08
N VAL A 374 -3.57 -10.62 -0.09
CA VAL A 374 -3.48 -9.80 -1.30
C VAL A 374 -4.84 -9.13 -1.54
N TYR A 375 -4.81 -7.81 -1.65
CA TYR A 375 -5.97 -6.97 -1.93
C TYR A 375 -5.80 -6.29 -3.28
N ALA A 376 -6.90 -5.97 -3.97
CA ALA A 376 -6.87 -5.25 -5.23
C ALA A 376 -7.91 -4.12 -5.23
N VAL A 377 -7.50 -2.90 -5.61
CA VAL A 377 -8.33 -1.70 -5.44
C VAL A 377 -8.19 -0.72 -6.61
N GLY A 378 -9.20 0.13 -6.78
CA GLY A 378 -9.23 1.08 -7.90
C GLY A 378 -9.39 0.36 -9.22
N ASP A 379 -8.77 0.89 -10.28
CA ASP A 379 -8.92 0.39 -11.66
C ASP A 379 -8.54 -1.08 -11.85
N SER A 380 -7.73 -1.65 -10.95
CA SER A 380 -7.32 -3.06 -11.03
C SER A 380 -8.44 -4.04 -10.71
N ALA A 381 -9.42 -3.64 -9.89
CA ALA A 381 -10.51 -4.49 -9.40
C ALA A 381 -11.92 -3.90 -9.63
N SER A 382 -12.04 -2.57 -9.67
CA SER A 382 -13.32 -1.87 -9.79
C SER A 382 -13.82 -1.80 -11.23
N PHE A 383 -15.14 -1.93 -11.40
CA PHE A 383 -15.82 -1.65 -12.66
C PHE A 383 -15.86 -0.13 -12.94
N LEU A 384 -16.07 0.66 -11.89
CA LEU A 384 -16.16 2.12 -11.95
C LEU A 384 -14.77 2.73 -11.86
N LYS A 385 -14.39 3.46 -12.91
CA LYS A 385 -13.17 4.27 -12.98
C LYS A 385 -13.46 5.65 -12.40
N GLU A 386 -13.70 5.69 -11.10
CA GLU A 386 -14.11 6.90 -10.38
C GLU A 386 -13.27 7.09 -9.13
N GLY A 387 -12.73 8.30 -8.93
CA GLY A 387 -11.77 8.58 -7.86
C GLY A 387 -12.34 8.30 -6.46
N SER A 388 -13.62 8.60 -6.24
CA SER A 388 -14.30 8.34 -4.96
C SER A 388 -14.51 6.84 -4.69
N ALA A 389 -14.88 6.06 -5.70
CA ALA A 389 -14.98 4.60 -5.59
C ALA A 389 -13.63 3.97 -5.30
N GLY A 390 -12.58 4.41 -6.02
CA GLY A 390 -11.20 3.99 -5.76
C GLY A 390 -10.73 4.34 -4.35
N ALA A 391 -11.02 5.54 -3.86
CA ALA A 391 -10.70 5.96 -2.49
C ALA A 391 -11.38 5.07 -1.43
N SER A 392 -12.68 4.80 -1.60
CA SER A 392 -13.45 3.93 -0.70
C SER A 392 -12.88 2.52 -0.67
N ALA A 393 -12.66 1.91 -1.83
CA ALA A 393 -12.07 0.58 -1.95
C ALA A 393 -10.66 0.52 -1.31
N GLY A 394 -9.83 1.53 -1.57
CA GLY A 394 -8.51 1.67 -0.95
C GLY A 394 -8.56 1.72 0.58
N TRP A 395 -9.50 2.50 1.13
CA TRP A 395 -9.70 2.58 2.57
C TRP A 395 -10.08 1.23 3.17
N LEU A 396 -11.05 0.54 2.56
CA LEU A 396 -11.51 -0.77 2.98
C LEU A 396 -10.39 -1.82 2.94
N ALA A 397 -9.57 -1.83 1.89
CA ALA A 397 -8.40 -2.71 1.81
C ALA A 397 -7.36 -2.42 2.90
N GLY A 398 -7.09 -1.14 3.21
CA GLY A 398 -6.21 -0.77 4.31
C GLY A 398 -6.73 -1.24 5.67
N VAL A 399 -8.05 -1.14 5.90
CA VAL A 399 -8.70 -1.67 7.12
C VAL A 399 -8.64 -3.20 7.16
N GLY A 400 -8.97 -3.88 6.06
CA GLY A 400 -8.93 -5.34 5.96
C GLY A 400 -7.55 -5.90 6.22
N ALA A 401 -6.51 -5.30 5.61
CA ALA A 401 -5.12 -5.68 5.85
C ALA A 401 -4.74 -5.52 7.33
N ASN A 402 -5.13 -4.40 7.95
CA ASN A 402 -4.87 -4.17 9.38
C ASN A 402 -5.56 -5.21 10.28
N LEU A 403 -6.82 -5.56 10.00
CA LEU A 403 -7.57 -6.57 10.75
C LEU A 403 -6.91 -7.93 10.64
N GLN A 404 -6.59 -8.37 9.43
CA GLN A 404 -5.90 -9.65 9.24
C GLN A 404 -4.53 -9.70 9.89
N ILE A 405 -3.78 -8.59 9.87
CA ILE A 405 -2.51 -8.50 10.57
C ILE A 405 -2.72 -8.72 12.07
N ALA A 406 -3.73 -8.08 12.67
CA ALA A 406 -4.06 -8.26 14.08
C ALA A 406 -4.50 -9.70 14.39
N GLU A 407 -5.28 -10.33 13.52
CA GLU A 407 -5.65 -11.75 13.65
C GLU A 407 -4.43 -12.68 13.58
N ASP A 408 -3.53 -12.43 12.62
CA ASP A 408 -2.28 -13.19 12.48
C ASP A 408 -1.43 -13.02 13.76
N ASP A 409 -1.38 -11.82 14.34
CA ASP A 409 -0.65 -11.51 15.58
C ASP A 409 -1.25 -12.20 16.81
N MET A 410 -2.57 -12.46 16.84
CA MET A 410 -3.22 -13.22 17.91
C MET A 410 -2.93 -14.72 17.83
N SER A 411 -2.56 -15.22 16.65
CA SER A 411 -2.33 -16.65 16.40
C SER A 411 -0.87 -17.11 16.59
N MET A 412 0.04 -16.16 16.83
CA MET A 412 1.45 -16.38 17.19
C MET A 412 1.63 -16.48 18.70
#